data_AF-A0A9X6RQ44-F1
#
_entry.id   AF-A0A9X6RQ44-F1
#
_cell.length_a   1.000
_cell.length_b   1.000
_cell.length_c   1.000
_cell.angle_alpha   90.00
_cell.angle_beta   90.00
_cell.angle_gamma   90.00
#
_symmetry.space_group_name_H-M   'P 1'
#
loop_
_entity.id
_entity.type
_entity.pdbx_description
1 polymer ?
#
loop_
_entity_poly.entity_id
_entity_poly.type
_entity_poly.pdbx_seq_one_letter_code
_entity_poly.pdbx_strand_id
1 'polypeptide(L)'
;MDFHNVGQIARPLKNITDSRQYKTGPLGVNLGANKNSPDVVADYVEGVRVFSNVADFFVINVSSPNTPGLRVHQQRDKLETLLEA
;
A
#
# COMPACT_ATOMS: atom_id res chain seq x y z
N MET A 1 -7.50 3.02 -13.29
CA MET A 1 -7.44 1.91 -12.31
C MET A 1 -7.45 2.54 -10.94
N ASP A 2 -8.55 2.37 -10.21
CA ASP A 2 -8.76 2.89 -8.84
C ASP A 2 -8.11 1.92 -7.83
N PHE A 3 -7.51 2.47 -6.77
CA PHE A 3 -6.93 1.70 -5.66
C PHE A 3 -7.99 1.52 -4.57
N HIS A 4 -8.22 0.28 -4.12
CA HIS A 4 -9.21 -0.07 -3.08
C HIS A 4 -8.54 -0.93 -2.01
N ASN A 5 -8.67 -0.61 -0.72
CA ASN A 5 -8.29 -1.47 0.41
C ASN A 5 -8.60 -0.90 1.82
N VAL A 6 -9.81 -1.15 2.32
CA VAL A 6 -10.01 -1.46 3.77
C VAL A 6 -10.90 -2.71 3.94
N GLY A 7 -11.77 -3.01 2.97
CA GLY A 7 -12.53 -4.28 2.93
C GLY A 7 -11.92 -5.42 2.09
N GLN A 8 -10.83 -5.18 1.36
CA GLN A 8 -10.32 -6.14 0.36
C GLN A 8 -8.96 -6.76 0.69
N ILE A 9 -8.19 -6.24 1.66
CA ILE A 9 -6.81 -6.67 2.00
C ILE A 9 -6.67 -8.16 2.39
N ALA A 10 -7.70 -8.75 3.00
CA ALA A 10 -7.69 -10.17 3.34
C ALA A 10 -7.59 -11.08 2.11
N ARG A 11 -8.15 -10.67 0.97
CA ARG A 11 -8.16 -11.50 -0.25
C ARG A 11 -6.79 -11.54 -0.94
N PRO A 12 -6.08 -10.42 -1.17
CA PRO A 12 -4.70 -10.44 -1.64
C PRO A 12 -3.76 -11.23 -0.73
N LEU A 13 -3.86 -11.07 0.60
CA LEU A 13 -3.01 -11.82 1.51
C LEU A 13 -3.21 -13.34 1.34
N LYS A 14 -4.48 -13.78 1.31
CA LYS A 14 -4.82 -15.19 1.06
C LYS A 14 -4.33 -15.66 -0.31
N ASN A 15 -4.51 -14.86 -1.37
CA ASN A 15 -4.04 -15.20 -2.72
C ASN A 15 -2.51 -15.36 -2.77
N ILE A 16 -1.78 -14.53 -2.03
CA ILE A 16 -0.33 -14.64 -1.91
C ILE A 16 0.02 -15.95 -1.23
N THR A 17 -0.55 -16.24 -0.05
CA THR A 17 -0.19 -17.44 0.72
C THR A 17 -0.60 -18.75 0.04
N ASP A 18 -1.65 -18.72 -0.78
CA ASP A 18 -2.12 -19.88 -1.55
C ASP A 18 -1.39 -20.05 -2.89
N SER A 19 -0.59 -19.07 -3.32
CA SER A 19 0.15 -19.12 -4.58
C SER A 19 1.27 -20.14 -4.53
N ARG A 20 1.42 -20.93 -5.62
CA ARG A 20 2.57 -21.83 -5.79
C ARG A 20 3.92 -21.11 -5.90
N GLN A 21 3.90 -19.80 -6.17
CA GLN A 21 5.10 -18.95 -6.25
C GLN A 21 5.44 -18.30 -4.90
N TYR A 22 4.63 -18.53 -3.85
CA TYR A 22 4.94 -18.00 -2.54
C TYR A 22 6.27 -18.56 -2.04
N LYS A 23 7.17 -17.66 -1.59
CA LYS A 23 8.53 -17.97 -1.14
C LYS A 23 9.48 -18.58 -2.19
N THR A 24 9.15 -18.50 -3.48
CA THR A 24 10.07 -18.94 -4.56
C THR A 24 10.99 -17.82 -5.07
N GLY A 25 10.83 -16.59 -4.57
CA GLY A 25 11.63 -15.42 -4.90
C GLY A 25 11.15 -14.18 -4.13
N PRO A 26 11.79 -13.01 -4.30
CA PRO A 26 11.41 -11.80 -3.59
C PRO A 26 9.98 -11.34 -3.92
N LEU A 27 9.19 -11.04 -2.89
CA LEU A 27 7.84 -10.52 -2.98
C LEU A 27 7.81 -9.02 -2.65
N GLY A 28 7.55 -8.20 -3.67
CA GLY A 28 7.26 -6.78 -3.49
C GLY A 28 5.76 -6.51 -3.38
N VAL A 29 5.36 -5.66 -2.44
CA VAL A 29 3.97 -5.19 -2.30
C VAL A 29 3.88 -3.70 -2.61
N ASN A 30 3.10 -3.34 -3.63
CA ASN A 30 2.83 -1.96 -3.99
C ASN A 30 1.55 -1.47 -3.30
N LEU A 31 1.72 -0.54 -2.37
CA LEU A 31 0.65 0.04 -1.56
C LEU A 31 0.21 1.39 -2.17
N GLY A 32 -1.10 1.61 -2.18
CA GLY A 32 -1.72 2.86 -2.61
C GLY A 32 -2.86 3.25 -1.67
N ALA A 33 -3.11 4.54 -1.54
CA ALA A 33 -4.17 5.07 -0.70
C ALA A 33 -5.57 4.84 -1.29
N ASN A 34 -6.57 4.76 -0.42
CA ASN A 34 -7.97 4.68 -0.80
C ASN A 34 -8.44 6.00 -1.41
N LYS A 35 -9.23 5.90 -2.49
CA LYS A 35 -9.71 7.06 -3.27
C LYS A 35 -10.39 8.15 -2.43
N ASN A 36 -11.14 7.73 -1.42
CA ASN A 36 -11.92 8.62 -0.56
C ASN A 36 -11.41 8.57 0.90
N SER A 37 -10.13 8.26 1.11
CA SER A 37 -9.60 8.14 2.46
C SER A 37 -9.59 9.48 3.18
N PRO A 38 -10.14 9.55 4.40
CA PRO A 38 -9.96 10.73 5.25
C PRO A 38 -8.54 10.81 5.81
N ASP A 39 -7.82 9.68 5.87
CA ASP A 39 -6.44 9.58 6.36
C ASP A 39 -5.61 8.67 5.45
N VAL A 40 -4.95 9.32 4.49
CA VAL A 40 -4.09 8.66 3.51
C VAL A 40 -2.90 7.95 4.18
N VAL A 41 -2.36 8.49 5.29
CA VAL A 41 -1.22 7.88 5.99
C VAL A 41 -1.64 6.57 6.64
N ALA A 42 -2.82 6.56 7.29
CA ALA A 42 -3.36 5.36 7.90
C ALA A 42 -3.55 4.21 6.90
N ASP A 43 -3.96 4.50 5.65
CA ASP A 43 -4.09 3.47 4.60
C ASP A 43 -2.76 2.76 4.32
N TYR A 44 -1.66 3.51 4.22
CA TYR A 44 -0.34 2.94 3.98
C TYR A 44 0.15 2.12 5.18
N VAL A 45 -0.02 2.66 6.40
CA VAL A 45 0.34 1.97 7.65
C VAL A 45 -0.42 0.65 7.78
N GLU A 46 -1.73 0.65 7.48
CA GLU A 46 -2.55 -0.57 7.50
C GLU A 46 -2.03 -1.59 6.48
N GLY A 47 -1.75 -1.15 5.24
CA GLY A 47 -1.17 -2.00 4.21
C GLY A 47 0.15 -2.64 4.65
N VAL A 48 1.09 -1.86 5.20
CA VAL A 48 2.36 -2.38 5.73
C VAL A 48 2.09 -3.40 6.83
N ARG A 49 1.23 -3.09 7.81
CA ARG A 49 0.91 -4.00 8.92
C ARG A 49 0.39 -5.35 8.42
N VAL A 50 -0.54 -5.34 7.48
CA VAL A 50 -1.17 -6.55 6.95
C VAL A 50 -0.18 -7.44 6.19
N PHE A 51 0.66 -6.83 5.35
CA PHE A 51 1.55 -7.57 4.46
C PHE A 51 2.96 -7.78 5.02
N SER A 52 3.29 -7.22 6.18
CA SER A 52 4.61 -7.30 6.83
C SER A 52 5.15 -8.72 6.99
N ASN A 53 4.28 -9.71 7.18
CA ASN A 53 4.68 -11.11 7.36
C ASN A 53 4.96 -11.85 6.04
N VAL A 54 4.64 -11.27 4.89
CA VAL A 54 4.77 -11.93 3.58
C VAL A 54 5.66 -11.16 2.60
N ALA A 55 5.74 -9.84 2.71
CA ALA A 55 6.49 -9.00 1.78
C ALA A 55 7.96 -8.89 2.16
N ASP A 56 8.85 -8.95 1.16
CA ASP A 56 10.27 -8.67 1.33
C ASP A 56 10.58 -7.18 1.22
N PHE A 57 9.75 -6.45 0.45
CA PHE A 57 9.85 -5.00 0.34
C PHE A 57 8.50 -4.37 -0.02
N PHE A 58 8.40 -3.08 0.27
CA PHE A 58 7.23 -2.27 -0.02
C PHE A 58 7.54 -1.18 -1.04
N VAL A 59 6.53 -0.85 -1.85
CA VAL A 59 6.51 0.36 -2.67
C VAL A 59 5.36 1.22 -2.19
N ILE A 60 5.67 2.44 -1.79
CA ILE A 60 4.68 3.45 -1.38
C ILE A 60 4.34 4.30 -2.60
N ASN A 61 3.16 4.07 -3.19
CA ASN A 61 2.75 4.76 -4.41
C ASN A 61 2.03 6.07 -4.10
N VAL A 62 2.75 7.18 -4.21
CA VAL A 62 2.23 8.56 -4.12
C VAL A 62 2.14 9.25 -5.50
N SER A 63 2.14 8.49 -6.60
CA SER A 63 2.26 9.02 -7.97
C SER A 63 1.04 8.81 -8.88
N SER A 64 0.08 7.98 -8.45
CA SER A 64 -1.15 7.69 -9.22
C SER A 64 -1.85 8.97 -9.71
N PRO A 65 -2.13 9.11 -11.01
CA PRO A 65 -2.96 10.20 -11.53
C PRO A 65 -4.46 10.00 -11.23
N ASN A 66 -4.85 8.78 -10.85
CA ASN A 66 -6.27 8.40 -10.73
C ASN A 66 -6.84 8.64 -9.33
N THR A 67 -5.99 9.01 -8.37
CA THR A 67 -6.37 9.29 -6.98
C THR A 67 -6.28 10.79 -6.76
N PRO A 68 -7.41 11.53 -6.75
CA PRO A 68 -7.41 12.98 -6.56
C PRO A 68 -6.67 13.38 -5.28
N GLY A 69 -5.83 14.42 -5.36
CA GLY A 69 -5.07 14.93 -4.22
C GLY A 69 -3.84 14.12 -3.83
N LEU A 70 -3.66 12.87 -4.29
CA LEU A 70 -2.59 11.99 -3.82
C LEU A 70 -1.18 12.55 -4.05
N ARG A 71 -0.97 13.25 -5.17
CA ARG A 71 0.32 13.84 -5.53
C ARG A 71 0.79 14.92 -4.56
N VAL A 72 -0.08 15.43 -3.66
CA VAL A 72 0.35 16.33 -2.59
C VAL A 72 1.38 15.67 -1.66
N HIS A 73 1.33 14.33 -1.51
CA HIS A 73 2.30 13.56 -0.72
C HIS A 73 3.67 13.41 -1.39
N GLN A 74 3.88 13.99 -2.58
CA GLN A 74 5.21 14.17 -3.16
C GLN A 74 5.94 15.40 -2.59
N GLN A 75 5.22 16.30 -1.91
CA GLN A 75 5.85 17.40 -1.17
C GLN A 75 6.66 16.85 -0.01
N ARG A 76 7.84 17.42 0.21
CA ARG A 76 8.82 16.95 1.22
C ARG A 76 8.17 16.68 2.58
N ASP A 77 7.55 17.69 3.18
CA ASP A 77 7.01 17.60 4.54
C ASP A 77 5.91 16.52 4.65
N LYS A 78 5.11 16.34 3.58
CA LYS A 78 4.05 15.33 3.53
C LYS A 78 4.61 13.91 3.34
N LEU A 79 5.70 13.79 2.57
CA LEU A 79 6.39 12.53 2.41
C LEU A 79 7.14 12.14 3.69
N GLU A 80 7.82 13.08 4.34
CA GLU A 80 8.49 12.86 5.63
C GLU A 80 7.47 12.38 6.68
N THR A 81 6.34 13.09 6.83
CA THR A 81 5.24 12.65 7.71
C THR A 81 4.78 11.21 7.41
N LEU A 82 4.68 10.84 6.13
CA LEU A 82 4.25 9.51 5.72
C LEU A 82 5.29 8.43 6.06
N LEU A 83 6.58 8.74 5.95
CA LEU A 83 7.68 7.81 6.19
C LEU A 83 8.01 7.64 7.69
N GLU A 84 7.64 8.61 8.53
CA GLU A 84 7.83 8.55 9.99
C GLU A 84 6.71 7.81 10.73
N ALA A 85 5.57 7.56 10.08
CA ALA A 85 4.39 6.91 10.65
C ALA A 85 4.55 5.40 10.88
#